data_AF-A0A0D0QJQ7-F1
#
_entry.id   AF-A0A0D0QJQ7-F1
#
_cell.length_a   1.000
_cell.length_b   1.000
_cell.length_c   1.000
_cell.angle_alpha   90.00
_cell.angle_beta   90.00
_cell.angle_gamma   90.00
#
_symmetry.space_group_name_H-M   'P 1'
#
loop_
_entity.id
_entity.type
_entity.pdbx_description
1 polymer ?
#
loop_
_entity_poly.entity_id
_entity_poly.type
_entity_poly.pdbx_seq_one_letter_code
_entity_poly.pdbx_strand_id
1 'polypeptide(L)'
;MRTTFRQALIDRMARDGTRIADLASGAGVSRDTINKLLSREGASTSVENAMAIAAFYGETVEGFIGGPAGDRLAALVAQLDGTERALVEAQIRGILQHRGEVASSDPGSRTGQ
;
A
#
# COMPACT_ATOMS: atom_id res chain seq x y z
N MET A 1 -15.68 -2.80 9.30
CA MET A 1 -15.78 -4.13 8.63
C MET A 1 -14.47 -4.37 7.90
N ARG A 2 -13.81 -5.52 8.05
CA ARG A 2 -12.49 -5.77 7.44
C ARG A 2 -12.69 -6.14 5.96
N THR A 3 -12.00 -5.46 5.05
CA THR A 3 -12.12 -5.69 3.61
C THR A 3 -11.69 -7.12 3.26
N THR A 4 -12.47 -7.84 2.45
CA THR A 4 -12.07 -9.17 1.98
C THR A 4 -10.97 -9.05 0.92
N PHE A 5 -10.15 -10.07 0.76
CA PHE A 5 -9.10 -10.07 -0.27
C PHE A 5 -9.65 -9.83 -1.68
N ARG A 6 -10.81 -10.42 -1.99
CA ARG A 6 -11.53 -10.17 -3.24
C ARG A 6 -11.87 -8.69 -3.42
N GLN A 7 -12.48 -8.07 -2.40
CA GLN A 7 -12.88 -6.67 -2.50
C GLN A 7 -11.67 -5.76 -2.66
N ALA A 8 -10.61 -6.00 -1.88
CA ALA A 8 -9.36 -5.28 -2.00
C ALA A 8 -8.75 -5.40 -3.41
N LEU A 9 -8.81 -6.60 -4.00
CA LEU A 9 -8.35 -6.83 -5.37
C LEU A 9 -9.19 -6.08 -6.40
N ILE A 10 -10.52 -6.12 -6.29
CA ILE A 10 -11.41 -5.38 -7.20
C ILE A 10 -11.12 -3.87 -7.13
N ASP A 11 -11.05 -3.33 -5.92
CA ASP A 11 -10.80 -1.91 -5.69
C ASP A 11 -9.41 -1.51 -6.20
N ARG A 12 -8.41 -2.38 -6.05
CA ARG A 12 -7.06 -2.14 -6.57
C ARG A 12 -7.01 -2.18 -8.09
N MET A 13 -7.60 -3.20 -8.72
CA MET A 13 -7.65 -3.31 -10.17
C MET A 13 -8.38 -2.14 -10.81
N ALA A 14 -9.46 -1.66 -10.17
CA ALA A 14 -10.19 -0.47 -10.63
C ALA A 14 -9.37 0.82 -10.49
N ARG A 15 -8.64 0.99 -9.37
CA ARG A 15 -7.78 2.16 -9.13
C ARG A 15 -6.59 2.23 -10.09
N ASP A 16 -5.93 1.10 -10.33
CA ASP A 16 -4.67 1.05 -11.08
C ASP A 16 -4.89 0.69 -12.56
N GLY A 17 -6.14 0.45 -12.98
CA GLY A 17 -6.48 0.05 -14.35
C GLY A 17 -5.92 -1.32 -14.75
N THR A 18 -5.62 -2.18 -13.77
CA THR A 18 -4.96 -3.47 -14.00
C THR A 18 -5.87 -4.44 -14.74
N ARG A 19 -5.40 -4.99 -15.87
CA ARG A 19 -6.14 -6.03 -16.61
C ARG A 19 -5.83 -7.40 -16.03
N ILE A 20 -6.81 -8.31 -16.10
CA ILE A 20 -6.68 -9.70 -15.65
C ILE A 20 -5.47 -10.39 -16.31
N ALA A 21 -5.23 -10.10 -17.60
CA ALA A 21 -4.11 -10.68 -18.34
C ALA A 21 -2.75 -10.27 -17.76
N ASP A 22 -2.61 -9.00 -17.38
CA ASP A 22 -1.36 -8.44 -16.85
C ASP A 22 -1.11 -8.97 -15.44
N LEU A 23 -2.15 -9.00 -14.61
CA LEU A 23 -2.09 -9.58 -13.27
C LEU A 23 -1.73 -11.07 -13.31
N ALA A 24 -2.37 -11.86 -14.19
CA ALA A 24 -2.09 -13.27 -14.33
C ALA A 24 -0.61 -13.53 -14.68
N SER A 25 -0.10 -12.77 -15.66
CA SER A 25 1.28 -12.91 -16.12
C SER A 25 2.27 -12.42 -15.07
N GLY A 26 2.01 -11.29 -14.42
CA GLY A 26 2.94 -10.68 -13.47
C GLY A 26 2.96 -11.37 -12.10
N ALA A 27 1.82 -11.87 -11.64
CA ALA A 27 1.73 -12.62 -10.38
C ALA A 27 2.08 -14.11 -10.54
N GLY A 28 2.17 -14.64 -11.77
CA GLY A 28 2.36 -16.07 -12.00
C GLY A 28 1.14 -16.92 -11.61
N VAL A 29 -0.06 -16.33 -11.66
CA VAL A 29 -1.33 -16.99 -11.29
C VAL A 29 -2.19 -17.17 -12.54
N SER A 30 -2.88 -18.31 -12.67
CA SER A 30 -3.70 -18.57 -13.86
C SER A 30 -4.85 -17.56 -14.00
N ARG A 31 -5.20 -17.20 -15.25
CA ARG A 31 -6.36 -16.33 -15.52
C ARG A 31 -7.66 -16.91 -14.97
N ASP A 32 -7.81 -18.24 -15.00
CA ASP A 32 -8.98 -18.92 -14.45
C ASP A 32 -9.09 -18.72 -12.93
N THR A 33 -7.98 -18.82 -12.19
CA THR A 33 -7.94 -18.54 -10.75
C THR A 33 -8.38 -17.11 -10.45
N ILE A 34 -7.88 -16.13 -11.20
CA ILE A 34 -8.27 -14.72 -11.03
C ILE A 34 -9.75 -14.53 -11.35
N ASN A 35 -10.23 -15.06 -12.47
CA ASN A 35 -11.65 -15.00 -12.85
C ASN A 35 -12.56 -15.63 -11.79
N LYS A 36 -12.19 -16.78 -11.24
CA LYS A 36 -12.93 -17.44 -10.15
C LYS A 36 -12.95 -16.61 -8.87
N LEU A 37 -11.86 -15.93 -8.54
CA LEU A 37 -11.80 -15.03 -7.39
C LEU A 37 -12.71 -13.81 -7.59
N LEU A 38 -12.81 -13.29 -8.81
CA LEU A 38 -13.64 -12.11 -9.12
C LEU A 38 -15.13 -12.44 -9.31
N SER A 39 -15.48 -13.66 -9.72
CA SER A 39 -16.82 -14.00 -10.24
C SER A 39 -17.95 -13.96 -9.21
N ARG A 40 -17.71 -14.35 -7.96
CA ARG A 40 -18.76 -14.44 -6.93
C ARG A 40 -18.37 -13.73 -5.65
N GLU A 41 -19.36 -13.13 -4.99
CA GLU A 41 -19.19 -12.60 -3.64
C GLU A 41 -18.79 -13.73 -2.68
N GLY A 42 -17.86 -13.44 -1.78
CA GLY A 42 -17.30 -14.44 -0.87
C GLY A 42 -16.33 -15.45 -1.49
N ALA A 43 -15.98 -15.33 -2.78
CA ALA A 43 -14.92 -16.15 -3.35
C ALA A 43 -13.59 -15.95 -2.61
N SER A 44 -12.89 -17.05 -2.38
CA SER A 44 -11.55 -17.09 -1.81
C SER A 44 -10.59 -17.81 -2.76
N THR A 45 -9.31 -17.64 -2.52
CA THR A 45 -8.22 -18.36 -3.20
C THR A 45 -7.27 -18.91 -2.15
N SER A 46 -6.29 -19.72 -2.58
CA SER A 46 -5.26 -20.22 -1.68
C SER A 46 -4.36 -19.08 -1.18
N VAL A 47 -3.69 -19.30 -0.05
CA VAL A 47 -2.80 -18.30 0.55
C VAL A 47 -1.65 -17.95 -0.40
N GLU A 48 -1.10 -18.93 -1.11
CA GLU A 48 -0.02 -18.75 -2.07
C GLU A 48 -0.43 -17.84 -3.23
N ASN A 49 -1.63 -18.03 -3.77
CA ASN A 49 -2.17 -17.16 -4.82
C ASN A 49 -2.43 -15.74 -4.29
N ALA A 50 -2.96 -15.61 -3.06
CA ALA A 50 -3.17 -14.32 -2.45
C ALA A 50 -1.85 -13.56 -2.22
N MET A 51 -0.81 -14.26 -1.76
CA MET A 51 0.54 -13.72 -1.62
C MET A 51 1.13 -13.28 -2.95
N ALA A 52 1.04 -14.11 -3.99
CA ALA A 52 1.56 -13.80 -5.32
C ALA A 52 0.86 -12.57 -5.93
N ILE A 53 -0.47 -12.48 -5.78
CA ILE A 53 -1.26 -11.32 -6.21
C ILE A 53 -0.88 -10.06 -5.42
N ALA A 54 -0.75 -10.14 -4.09
CA ALA A 54 -0.35 -8.99 -3.28
C ALA A 54 1.08 -8.52 -3.63
N ALA A 55 1.99 -9.47 -3.84
CA ALA A 55 3.38 -9.20 -4.23
C ALA A 55 3.48 -8.51 -5.60
N PHE A 56 2.58 -8.79 -6.54
CA PHE A 56 2.49 -8.05 -7.80
C PHE A 56 2.26 -6.54 -7.58
N TYR A 57 1.54 -6.15 -6.54
CA TYR A 57 1.34 -4.76 -6.15
C TYR A 57 2.39 -4.26 -5.13
N GLY A 58 3.40 -5.06 -4.81
CA GLY A 58 4.45 -4.70 -3.86
C GLY A 58 4.01 -4.74 -2.38
N GLU A 59 2.93 -5.44 -2.05
CA GLU A 59 2.35 -5.49 -0.71
C GLU A 59 2.34 -6.92 -0.14
N THR A 60 2.27 -7.05 1.20
CA THR A 60 1.91 -8.33 1.84
C THR A 60 0.39 -8.53 1.79
N VAL A 61 -0.10 -9.74 2.03
CA VAL A 61 -1.55 -10.01 2.06
C VAL A 61 -2.27 -9.13 3.10
N GLU A 62 -1.66 -8.95 4.27
CA GLU A 62 -2.19 -8.11 5.34
C GLU A 62 -2.28 -6.64 4.93
N GLY A 63 -1.22 -6.11 4.31
CA GLY A 63 -1.22 -4.75 3.78
C GLY A 63 -2.27 -4.58 2.67
N PHE A 64 -2.36 -5.58 1.80
CA PHE A 64 -3.28 -5.58 0.66
C PHE A 64 -4.75 -5.49 1.07
N ILE A 65 -5.16 -6.18 2.14
CA ILE A 65 -6.54 -6.14 2.65
C ILE A 65 -6.83 -4.93 3.56
N GLY A 66 -5.91 -3.96 3.63
CA GLY A 66 -6.04 -2.81 4.52
C GLY A 66 -5.94 -3.18 6.00
N GLY A 67 -5.33 -4.33 6.31
CA GLY A 67 -4.83 -4.59 7.65
C GLY A 67 -3.68 -3.61 7.95
N PRO A 68 -3.32 -3.41 9.23
CA PRO A 68 -2.06 -2.74 9.51
C PRO A 68 -0.98 -3.55 8.81
N ALA A 69 -0.39 -3.02 7.74
CA ALA A 69 0.84 -3.54 7.17
C ALA A 69 1.79 -3.59 8.35
N GLY A 70 2.01 -4.79 8.93
CA GLY A 70 2.38 -4.94 10.35
C GLY A 70 3.39 -3.87 10.68
N ASP A 71 2.96 -2.86 11.46
CA ASP A 71 3.53 -1.51 11.39
C ASP A 71 4.96 -1.61 11.86
N ARG A 72 5.85 -1.88 10.90
CA ARG A 72 7.23 -2.30 11.17
C ARG A 72 7.93 -1.15 11.85
N LEU A 73 7.56 0.07 11.49
CA LEU A 73 7.99 1.27 12.18
C LEU A 73 7.49 1.27 13.63
N ALA A 74 6.20 1.03 13.89
CA ALA A 74 5.72 0.93 15.28
C ALA A 74 6.39 -0.20 16.08
N ALA A 75 6.63 -1.36 15.47
CA ALA A 75 7.32 -2.49 16.10
C ALA A 75 8.79 -2.18 16.40
N LEU A 76 9.47 -1.41 15.55
CA LEU A 76 10.82 -0.92 15.80
C LEU A 76 10.82 0.15 16.89
N VAL A 77 9.89 1.12 16.84
CA VAL A 77 9.74 2.20 17.84
C VAL A 77 9.40 1.65 19.23
N ALA A 78 8.66 0.54 19.30
CA ALA A 78 8.33 -0.14 20.55
C ALA A 78 9.57 -0.69 21.28
N GLN A 79 10.65 -1.00 20.55
CA GLN A 79 11.90 -1.52 21.10
C GLN A 79 12.87 -0.43 21.57
N LEU A 80 12.60 0.83 21.21
CA LEU A 80 13.45 1.96 21.55
C LEU A 80 13.23 2.41 23.00
N ASP A 81 14.32 2.86 23.63
CA ASP A 81 14.24 3.56 24.90
C ASP A 81 13.68 4.99 24.74
N GLY A 82 13.51 5.70 25.86
CA GLY A 82 12.93 7.05 25.87
C GLY A 82 13.75 8.08 25.09
N THR A 83 15.09 7.94 25.09
CA THR A 83 16.00 8.88 24.40
C THR A 83 15.98 8.61 22.90
N GLU A 84 16.09 7.33 22.51
CA GLU A 84 16.05 6.90 21.12
C GLU A 84 14.71 7.26 20.44
N ARG A 85 13.60 7.07 21.16
CA ARG A 85 12.27 7.43 20.67
C ARG A 85 12.14 8.93 20.41
N ALA A 86 12.64 9.78 21.31
CA ALA A 86 12.63 11.23 21.15
C ALA A 86 13.44 11.67 19.91
N LEU A 87 14.57 11.00 19.65
CA LEU A 87 15.37 11.28 18.46
C LEU A 87 14.62 10.94 17.16
N VAL A 88 14.02 9.75 17.09
CA VAL A 88 13.23 9.33 15.92
C VAL A 88 12.04 10.27 15.69
N GLU A 89 11.36 10.67 16.76
CA GLU A 89 10.26 11.63 16.69
C GLU A 89 10.71 12.99 16.14
N ALA A 90 11.84 13.53 16.61
CA ALA A 90 12.39 14.79 16.12
C ALA A 90 12.70 14.73 14.61
N GLN A 91 13.26 13.61 14.13
CA GLN A 91 13.54 13.39 12.71
C GLN A 91 12.26 13.36 11.87
N ILE A 92 11.25 12.60 12.31
CA ILE A 92 9.95 12.53 11.61
C ILE A 92 9.32 13.92 11.54
N ARG A 93 9.32 14.67 12.65
CA ARG A 93 8.80 16.04 12.71
C ARG A 93 9.52 16.96 11.72
N GLY A 94 10.85 16.91 11.67
CA GLY A 94 11.64 17.72 10.74
C GLY A 94 11.32 17.44 9.27
N ILE A 95 11.18 16.16 8.89
CA ILE A 95 10.80 15.78 7.51
C ILE A 95 9.41 16.32 7.15
N LEU A 96 8.45 16.23 8.08
CA LEU A 96 7.08 16.71 7.85
C LEU A 96 7.01 18.23 7.71
N GLN A 97 7.78 18.97 8.52
CA GLN A 97 7.89 20.43 8.40
C GLN A 97 8.47 20.84 7.04
N HIS A 98 9.56 20.20 6.62
CA HIS A 98 10.17 20.51 5.33
C HIS A 98 9.23 20.24 4.14
N ARG A 99 8.44 19.16 4.19
CA ARG A 99 7.42 18.90 3.16
C ARG A 99 6.30 19.95 3.13
N GLY A 100 5.91 20.47 4.29
CA GLY A 100 4.93 21.54 4.41
C GLY A 100 5.43 22.89 3.88
N GLU A 101 6.73 23.19 4.05
CA GLU A 101 7.36 24.44 3.59
C GLU A 101 7.63 24.47 2.08
N VAL A 102 7.94 23.33 1.46
CA VAL A 102 8.12 23.24 0.00
C VAL A 102 6.78 23.40 -0.74
N ALA A 103 5.64 23.09 -0.10
CA ALA A 103 4.32 23.31 -0.67
C ALA A 103 3.82 24.76 -0.58
N SER A 104 4.44 25.61 0.26
CA SER A 104 4.05 27.02 0.47
C SER A 104 5.01 28.03 -0.15
N SER A 105 6.05 27.57 -0.86
CA SER A 105 7.02 28.41 -1.56
C SER A 105 6.87 28.28 -3.09
N ASP A 106 5.76 28.83 -3.61
CA ASP A 106 5.65 29.24 -5.01
C ASP A 106 6.00 30.75 -5.11
N PRO A 107 7.20 31.14 -5.56
CA PRO A 107 7.51 32.53 -5.86
C PRO A 107 7.14 32.82 -7.33
N GLY A 108 5.85 32.73 -7.64
CA GLY A 108 5.28 33.30 -8.85
C GLY A 108 5.24 34.84 -8.76
N SER A 109 6.39 35.52 -8.89
CA SER A 109 6.46 36.97 -9.11
C SER A 109 7.85 37.41 -9.56
N ARG A 110 8.17 37.24 -10.85
CA ARG A 110 8.99 38.18 -11.63
C ARG A 110 8.53 38.19 -13.08
N THR A 111 7.54 39.02 -13.35
CA THR A 111 7.29 39.58 -14.67
C THR A 111 7.08 41.08 -14.47
N GLY A 112 7.87 41.91 -15.14
CA GLY A 112 7.64 43.35 -15.19
C GLY A 112 8.83 44.19 -14.76
N GLN A 113 9.86 44.24 -15.61
CA GLN A 113 10.43 45.51 -16.08
C GLN A 113 11.12 45.30 -17.42
#